data_AF-A0A933SK64-F1
#
_entry.id   AF-A0A933SK64-F1
#
_cell.length_a   1.000
_cell.length_b   1.000
_cell.length_c   1.000
_cell.angle_alpha   90.00
_cell.angle_beta   90.00
_cell.angle_gamma   90.00
#
_symmetry.space_group_name_H-M   'P 1'
#
loop_
_entity.id
_entity.type
_entity.pdbx_description
1 polymer ?
#
loop_
_entity_poly.entity_id
_entity_poly.type
_entity_poly.pdbx_seq_one_letter_code
_entity_poly.pdbx_strand_id
1 'polypeptide(L)' 'MLNNMHGENISYAYGFWSLVIVNAGLFIFFIVSFLTPLKKREWRSMGVTLAFFVALFTEMYGFPLT' A
#
# COMPACT_ATOMS: atom_id res chain seq x y z
N MET A 1 28.07 33.34 3.80
CA MET A 1 26.70 33.58 3.30
C MET A 1 26.06 32.21 3.17
N LEU A 2 24.89 32.03 3.81
CA LEU A 2 24.43 30.77 4.42
C LEU A 2 24.08 29.65 3.43
N ASN A 3 24.30 28.41 3.92
CA ASN A 3 24.02 27.11 3.33
C ASN A 3 22.70 27.02 2.56
N ASN A 4 22.77 26.34 1.40
CA ASN A 4 21.61 25.74 0.74
C ASN A 4 20.97 24.72 1.67
N MET A 5 19.98 25.17 2.45
CA MET A 5 19.02 24.28 3.09
C MET A 5 18.08 23.75 2.00
N HIS A 6 18.54 22.75 1.25
CA HIS A 6 17.61 21.80 0.63
C HIS A 6 16.99 20.99 1.76
N GLY A 7 16.05 21.61 2.49
CA GLY A 7 14.98 20.84 3.08
C GLY A 7 14.26 20.22 1.90
N GLU A 8 14.66 18.99 1.56
CA GLU A 8 13.85 18.14 0.71
C GLU A 8 12.52 18.07 1.45
N ASN A 9 11.57 18.87 0.99
CA ASN A 9 10.22 18.81 1.50
C ASN A 9 9.75 17.45 1.02
N ILE A 10 9.97 16.41 1.83
CA ILE A 10 9.22 15.17 1.77
C ILE A 10 7.82 15.58 2.20
N SER A 11 7.15 16.33 1.32
CA SER A 11 5.75 16.64 1.41
C SER A 11 5.13 15.27 1.41
N TYR A 12 4.67 14.80 2.59
CA TYR A 12 4.01 13.52 2.75
C TYR A 12 2.97 13.44 1.65
N ALA A 13 3.30 12.63 0.65
CA ALA A 13 2.90 12.90 -0.71
C ALA A 13 1.50 12.32 -0.88
N TYR A 14 0.53 13.01 -0.28
CA TYR A 14 -0.88 12.70 -0.40
C TYR A 14 -1.25 12.76 -1.89
N GLY A 15 -1.96 11.74 -2.37
CA GLY A 15 -2.31 11.58 -3.78
C GLY A 15 -1.29 10.83 -4.63
N PHE A 16 -0.22 10.27 -4.06
CA PHE A 16 0.73 9.41 -4.78
C PHE A 16 0.22 7.97 -4.91
N TRP A 17 -0.86 7.81 -5.66
CA TRP A 17 -1.48 6.52 -5.97
C TRP A 17 -0.54 5.50 -6.62
N SER A 18 0.49 5.97 -7.34
CA SER A 18 1.52 5.08 -7.89
C SER A 18 2.27 4.32 -6.80
N LEU A 19 2.58 4.97 -5.67
CA LEU A 19 3.22 4.32 -4.53
C LEU A 19 2.27 3.34 -3.84
N VAL A 20 0.98 3.68 -3.73
CA VAL A 20 -0.06 2.77 -3.19
C VAL A 20 -0.10 1.49 -4.01
N ILE A 21 -0.20 1.61 -5.34
CA ILE A 21 -0.33 0.47 -6.25
C ILE A 21 0.93 -0.40 -6.24
N VAL A 22 2.12 0.22 -6.25
CA VAL A 22 3.39 -0.53 -6.24
C VAL A 22 3.58 -1.28 -4.93
N ASN A 23 3.38 -0.62 -3.78
CA ASN A 23 3.54 -1.26 -2.46
C ASN A 23 2.48 -2.34 -2.23
N ALA A 24 1.20 -2.00 -2.41
CA ALA A 24 0.11 -2.96 -2.22
C ALA A 24 0.22 -4.12 -3.22
N GLY A 25 0.51 -3.84 -4.49
CA GLY A 25 0.68 -4.86 -5.53
C GLY A 25 1.80 -5.84 -5.22
N LEU A 26 2.93 -5.36 -4.71
CA LEU A 26 4.05 -6.22 -4.30
C LEU A 26 3.66 -7.13 -3.12
N PHE A 27 3.01 -6.59 -2.08
CA PHE A 27 2.54 -7.39 -0.95
C PHE A 27 1.45 -8.40 -1.35
N ILE A 28 0.47 -7.98 -2.16
CA ILE A 28 -0.59 -8.85 -2.66
C ILE A 28 0.00 -9.98 -3.51
N PHE A 29 0.97 -9.68 -4.37
CA PHE A 29 1.65 -10.68 -5.20
C PHE A 29 2.32 -11.75 -4.34
N PHE A 30 3.07 -11.34 -3.31
CA PHE A 30 3.69 -12.29 -2.40
C PHE A 30 2.65 -13.13 -1.64
N ILE A 31 1.61 -12.51 -1.09
CA ILE A 31 0.57 -13.22 -0.33
C ILE A 31 -0.12 -14.25 -1.23
N VAL A 32 -0.54 -13.86 -2.44
CA VAL A 32 -1.21 -14.79 -3.37
C VAL A 32 -0.26 -15.88 -3.86
N SER A 33 1.02 -15.55 -4.08
CA SER A 33 2.02 -16.52 -4.51
C SER A 33 2.32 -17.58 -3.45
N PHE A 34 2.35 -17.21 -2.16
CA PHE A 34 2.64 -18.15 -1.06
C PHE A 34 1.39 -18.85 -0.52
N LEU A 35 0.25 -18.17 -0.47
CA LEU A 35 -1.00 -18.70 0.09
C LEU A 35 -1.89 -19.31 -1.01
N THR A 36 -1.32 -20.05 -1.96
CA THR A 36 -2.06 -20.61 -3.11
C THR A 36 -3.32 -21.33 -2.63
N PRO A 37 -4.53 -20.76 -2.84
CA PRO A 37 -5.72 -21.22 -2.15
C PRO A 37 -6.26 -22.50 -2.80
N LEU A 38 -6.14 -23.63 -2.09
CA LEU A 38 -6.59 -24.95 -2.56
C LEU A 38 -8.13 -25.09 -2.63
N LYS A 39 -8.89 -24.23 -1.96
CA LYS A 39 -10.37 -24.28 -1.91
C LYS A 39 -10.99 -22.91 -2.18
N LYS A 40 -12.07 -22.88 -2.99
CA LYS A 40 -12.86 -21.66 -3.31
C LYS A 40 -13.35 -20.89 -2.07
N ARG A 41 -13.51 -21.54 -0.91
CA ARG A 41 -13.97 -20.90 0.33
C ARG A 41 -12.89 -20.04 1.02
N GLU A 42 -11.62 -20.33 0.78
CA GLU A 42 -10.47 -19.62 1.35
C GLU A 42 -10.26 -18.24 0.71
N TRP A 43 -10.75 -18.04 -0.52
CA TRP A 43 -10.64 -16.78 -1.27
C TRP A 43 -11.31 -15.60 -0.55
N ARG A 44 -12.33 -15.87 0.28
CA ARG A 44 -13.04 -14.81 1.01
C ARG A 44 -12.22 -14.25 2.17
N SER A 45 -11.57 -15.10 2.97
CA SER A 45 -10.68 -14.67 4.04
C SER A 45 -9.42 -13.99 3.51
N MET A 46 -8.89 -14.47 2.38
CA MET A 46 -7.78 -13.80 1.69
C MET A 46 -8.18 -12.41 1.21
N GLY A 47 -9.34 -12.26 0.57
CA GLY A 47 -9.81 -10.96 0.08
C GLY A 47 -9.93 -9.89 1.18
N VAL A 48 -10.43 -10.27 2.37
CA VAL A 48 -10.50 -9.33 3.52
C VAL A 48 -9.11 -8.90 3.98
N THR A 49 -8.16 -9.84 4.02
CA THR A 49 -6.77 -9.57 4.40
C THR A 49 -6.10 -8.63 3.39
N LEU A 50 -6.28 -8.89 2.09
CA LEU A 50 -5.75 -8.02 1.03
C LEU A 50 -6.39 -6.62 1.07
N ALA A 51 -7.70 -6.52 1.32
CA ALA A 51 -8.38 -5.23 1.46
C ALA A 51 -7.85 -4.42 2.64
N PHE A 52 -7.51 -5.07 3.76
CA PHE A 52 -6.87 -4.42 4.90
C PHE A 52 -5.48 -3.85 4.53
N PHE A 53 -4.64 -4.63 3.83
CA PHE A 53 -3.35 -4.12 3.36
C PHE A 53 -3.49 -2.93 2.41
N VAL A 54 -4.43 -3.00 1.47
CA VAL A 54 -4.72 -1.89 0.54
C VAL A 54 -5.16 -0.64 1.30
N ALA A 55 -6.00 -0.79 2.34
CA ALA A 55 -6.46 0.33 3.16
C ALA A 55 -5.30 1.04 3.89
N LEU A 56 -4.38 0.29 4.51
CA LEU A 56 -3.19 0.87 5.16
C LEU A 56 -2.34 1.71 4.19
N PHE A 57 -2.04 1.15 3.01
CA PHE A 57 -1.24 1.89 2.03
C PHE A 57 -1.99 3.07 1.44
N THR A 58 -3.31 2.96 1.30
CA THR A 58 -4.16 4.07 0.83
C THR A 58 -4.24 5.19 1.86
N GLU A 59 -4.28 4.88 3.16
CA GLU A 59 -4.24 5.88 4.24
C GLU A 59 -2.88 6.61 4.27
N MET A 60 -1.77 5.89 4.06
CA MET A 60 -0.43 6.45 4.13
C MET A 60 -0.01 7.27 2.89
N TYR A 61 -0.44 6.88 1.69
CA TYR A 61 0.03 7.48 0.43
C TYR A 61 -1.09 8.02 -0.47
N GLY A 62 -2.35 7.66 -0.21
CA GLY A 62 -3.50 8.02 -1.02
C GLY A 62 -4.27 9.18 -0.40
N PHE A 63 -5.37 8.86 0.28
CA PHE A 63 -6.24 9.81 0.94
C PHE A 63 -6.52 9.34 2.37
N PRO A 64 -6.63 10.25 3.34
CA PRO A 64 -6.93 9.88 4.71
C PRO A 64 -8.32 9.24 4.73
N LEU A 65 -8.39 7.99 5.18
CA LEU A 65 -9.63 7.23 5.33
C LEU A 65 -10.38 7.60 6.63
N THR A 66 -10.01 8.73 7.26
CA THR A 66 -10.48 9.21 8.57
C THR A 66 -10.93 10.66 8.51
#